data_AF-A0A6A5DYG8-F1
#
_entry.id   AF-A0A6A5DYG8-F1
#
_cell.length_a   1.000
_cell.length_b   1.000
_cell.length_c   1.000
_cell.angle_alpha   90.00
_cell.angle_beta   90.00
_cell.angle_gamma   90.00
#
_symmetry.space_group_name_H-M   'P 1'
#
loop_
_entity.id
_entity.type
_entity.pdbx_description
1 polymer ?
#
loop_
_entity_poly.entity_id
_entity_poly.type
_entity_poly.pdbx_seq_one_letter_code
_entity_poly.pdbx_strand_id
1 'polypeptide(L)'
;MDVQTNEIVDIQLVQSNEVGGSSYMEKEGLIRSLDLLHGSGVKLDCIITDPHPQIQKFLRERKITHYYDVWHVAKGLSKKLEQLGKDKEKIAQKHSKPPVLVCHKLRLRNREAFPKCLHPLTASKDHSKCFQPGTSALNRIDRYLTDVGKLSHHFQTSTVESFHSVIQRFAPKNIIFPFIGMLCRLYLAAMHFNENAERPQWKTAKGKLMYRLLFPKAKRGGYTVKQVKTEPTICYVLDLMRLVFEEIIHDPLPYLDAVQRILVPQDLCAKLDRPSMDDAVAEHVSRFSQGGV
;
A
#
# COMPACT_ATOMS: atom_id res chain seq x y z
N MET A 1 -5.74 8.96 3.09
CA MET A 1 -5.01 9.34 4.32
C MET A 1 -4.53 10.75 4.12
N ASP A 2 -4.80 11.63 5.08
CA ASP A 2 -4.16 12.94 5.13
C ASP A 2 -2.75 12.79 5.71
N VAL A 3 -1.77 13.27 4.95
CA VAL A 3 -0.35 13.14 5.27
C VAL A 3 0.12 14.15 6.32
N GLN A 4 -0.66 15.21 6.58
CA GLN A 4 -0.33 16.19 7.62
C GLN A 4 -0.75 15.69 9.00
N THR A 5 -1.97 15.16 9.10
CA THR A 5 -2.56 14.68 10.36
C THR A 5 -2.30 13.19 10.63
N ASN A 6 -1.83 12.44 9.64
CA ASN A 6 -1.72 10.97 9.67
C ASN A 6 -3.08 10.27 9.88
N GLU A 7 -4.19 10.89 9.48
CA GLU A 7 -5.53 10.35 9.64
C GLU A 7 -6.09 9.71 8.36
N ILE A 8 -6.87 8.66 8.53
CA ILE A 8 -7.69 8.08 7.47
C ILE A 8 -8.94 8.94 7.31
N VAL A 9 -8.98 9.68 6.20
CA VAL A 9 -10.10 10.56 5.84
C VAL A 9 -11.20 9.82 5.06
N ASP A 10 -10.83 8.80 4.29
CA ASP A 10 -11.76 8.07 3.44
C ASP A 10 -11.29 6.62 3.22
N ILE A 11 -12.26 5.72 3.04
CA ILE A 11 -12.06 4.33 2.65
C ILE A 11 -13.06 3.98 1.54
N GLN A 12 -12.54 3.46 0.43
CA GLN A 12 -13.34 2.94 -0.67
C GLN A 12 -13.18 1.43 -0.77
N LEU A 13 -14.31 0.71 -0.68
CA LEU A 13 -14.38 -0.71 -0.98
C LEU A 13 -14.94 -0.88 -2.40
N VAL A 14 -14.07 -1.27 -3.33
CA VAL A 14 -14.43 -1.54 -4.72
C VAL A 14 -14.27 -3.03 -4.98
N GLN A 15 -15.20 -3.64 -5.69
CA GLN A 15 -15.14 -5.01 -6.18
C GLN A 15 -14.82 -5.06 -7.68
N SER A 16 -14.19 -6.14 -8.13
CA SER A 16 -13.72 -6.27 -9.52
C SER A 16 -14.85 -6.36 -10.55
N ASN A 17 -16.02 -6.87 -10.16
CA ASN A 17 -17.27 -6.94 -10.93
C ASN A 17 -17.82 -5.55 -11.30
N GLU A 18 -17.62 -4.53 -10.45
CA GLU A 18 -18.07 -3.15 -10.68
C GLU A 18 -17.34 -2.49 -11.85
N VAL A 19 -16.06 -2.83 -12.01
CA VAL A 19 -15.11 -2.11 -12.87
C VAL A 19 -14.52 -2.98 -13.98
N GLY A 20 -14.98 -4.22 -14.12
CA GLY A 20 -14.54 -5.15 -15.16
C GLY A 20 -13.12 -5.71 -14.97
N GLY A 21 -12.59 -5.69 -13.74
CA GLY A 21 -11.30 -6.32 -13.43
C GLY A 21 -10.52 -5.66 -12.30
N SER A 22 -9.57 -6.42 -11.73
CA SER A 22 -8.79 -5.96 -10.58
C SER A 22 -7.85 -4.79 -10.88
N SER A 23 -7.41 -4.65 -12.12
CA SER A 23 -6.55 -3.54 -12.57
C SER A 23 -7.23 -2.18 -12.53
N TYR A 24 -8.56 -2.12 -12.50
CA TYR A 24 -9.33 -0.88 -12.51
C TYR A 24 -9.81 -0.45 -11.12
N MET A 25 -9.80 -1.37 -10.15
CA MET A 25 -10.34 -1.13 -8.80
C MET A 25 -9.64 0.04 -8.09
N GLU A 26 -8.31 0.12 -8.20
CA GLU A 26 -7.52 1.18 -7.56
C GLU A 26 -7.85 2.57 -8.14
N LYS A 27 -7.99 2.65 -9.47
CA LYS A 27 -8.36 3.89 -10.16
C LYS A 27 -9.78 4.33 -9.78
N GLU A 28 -10.71 3.38 -9.74
CA GLU A 28 -12.10 3.67 -9.37
C GLU A 28 -12.20 4.14 -7.91
N GLY A 29 -11.51 3.45 -7.00
CA GLY A 29 -11.43 3.88 -5.60
C GLY A 29 -10.89 5.31 -5.48
N LEU A 30 -9.83 5.63 -6.22
CA LEU A 30 -9.29 6.99 -6.25
C LEU A 30 -10.29 8.03 -6.78
N ILE A 31 -11.06 7.70 -7.83
CA ILE A 31 -12.09 8.59 -8.38
C ILE A 31 -13.16 8.88 -7.33
N ARG A 32 -13.71 7.83 -6.69
CA ARG A 32 -14.74 7.96 -5.66
C ARG A 32 -14.28 8.82 -4.49
N SER A 33 -13.06 8.57 -3.99
CA SER A 33 -12.46 9.38 -2.93
C SER A 33 -12.32 10.85 -3.33
N LEU A 34 -11.85 11.13 -4.56
CA LEU A 34 -11.68 12.49 -5.04
C LEU A 34 -13.01 13.23 -5.17
N ASP A 35 -14.04 12.57 -5.68
CA ASP A 35 -15.36 13.15 -5.89
C ASP A 35 -16.04 13.41 -4.53
N LEU A 36 -15.88 12.51 -3.55
CA LEU A 36 -16.32 12.71 -2.16
C LEU A 36 -15.65 13.93 -1.51
N LEU A 37 -14.33 14.03 -1.62
CA LEU A 37 -13.56 15.14 -1.05
C LEU A 37 -13.94 16.49 -1.68
N HIS A 38 -14.10 16.54 -3.00
CA HIS A 38 -14.57 17.74 -3.70
C HIS A 38 -15.99 18.11 -3.29
N GLY A 39 -16.91 17.13 -3.23
CA GLY A 39 -18.30 17.36 -2.79
C GLY A 39 -18.40 17.85 -1.35
N SER A 40 -17.44 17.48 -0.50
CA SER A 40 -17.33 17.94 0.88
C SER A 40 -16.60 19.29 1.04
N GLY A 41 -16.19 19.93 -0.06
CA GLY A 41 -15.50 21.22 -0.05
C GLY A 41 -14.02 21.16 0.36
N VAL A 42 -13.42 19.96 0.42
CA VAL A 42 -12.00 19.79 0.78
C VAL A 42 -11.13 20.16 -0.42
N LYS A 43 -10.19 21.08 -0.21
CA LYS A 43 -9.19 21.45 -1.21
C LYS A 43 -8.02 20.49 -1.15
N LEU A 44 -7.72 19.87 -2.29
CA LEU A 44 -6.62 18.93 -2.42
C LEU A 44 -5.37 19.62 -2.98
N ASP A 45 -4.31 19.68 -2.18
CA ASP A 45 -3.04 20.29 -2.61
C ASP A 45 -2.22 19.35 -3.51
N CYS A 46 -2.05 18.10 -3.07
CA CYS A 46 -1.31 17.09 -3.82
C CYS A 46 -1.72 15.66 -3.45
N ILE A 47 -1.37 14.71 -4.32
CA ILE A 47 -1.58 13.27 -4.11
C ILE A 47 -0.25 12.53 -4.21
N ILE A 48 -0.09 11.52 -3.37
CA ILE A 48 1.05 10.59 -3.39
C ILE A 48 0.53 9.19 -3.70
N THR A 49 1.02 8.58 -4.77
CA THR A 49 0.68 7.18 -5.12
C THR A 49 1.89 6.42 -5.65
N ASP A 50 1.70 5.12 -5.86
CA ASP A 50 2.60 4.32 -6.68
C ASP A 50 2.60 4.79 -8.15
N PRO A 51 3.68 4.47 -8.91
CA PRO A 51 3.79 4.82 -10.32
C PRO A 51 2.89 3.95 -11.21
N HIS A 52 1.56 4.04 -11.02
CA HIS A 52 0.56 3.33 -11.80
C HIS A 52 0.14 4.12 -13.06
N PRO A 53 0.33 3.59 -14.28
CA PRO A 53 0.13 4.36 -15.53
C PRO A 53 -1.27 4.96 -15.69
N GLN A 54 -2.31 4.24 -15.29
CA GLN A 54 -3.70 4.71 -15.46
C GLN A 54 -4.02 5.86 -14.49
N ILE A 55 -3.53 5.77 -13.25
CA ILE A 55 -3.71 6.81 -12.23
C ILE A 55 -2.95 8.06 -12.65
N GLN A 56 -1.71 7.90 -13.12
CA GLN A 56 -0.92 9.02 -13.62
C GLN A 56 -1.59 9.75 -14.78
N LYS A 57 -2.18 9.02 -15.73
CA LYS A 57 -2.92 9.63 -16.85
C LYS A 57 -4.11 10.44 -16.33
N PHE A 58 -4.90 9.83 -15.46
CA PHE A 58 -6.09 10.44 -14.87
C PHE A 58 -5.78 11.72 -14.08
N LEU A 59 -4.75 11.69 -13.22
CA LEU A 59 -4.36 12.86 -12.42
C LEU A 59 -3.81 14.01 -13.28
N ARG A 60 -3.10 13.69 -14.38
CA ARG A 60 -2.64 14.71 -15.35
C ARG A 60 -3.81 15.39 -16.05
N GLU A 61 -4.82 14.63 -16.47
CA GLU A 61 -6.02 15.17 -17.14
C GLU A 61 -6.81 16.10 -16.21
N ARG A 62 -6.91 15.76 -14.92
CA ARG A 62 -7.55 16.61 -13.89
C ARG A 62 -6.66 17.75 -13.36
N LYS A 63 -5.43 17.90 -13.87
CA LYS A 63 -4.44 18.91 -13.42
C LYS A 63 -4.15 18.87 -11.91
N ILE A 64 -4.17 17.69 -11.31
CA ILE A 64 -3.88 17.50 -9.88
C ILE A 64 -2.37 17.31 -9.69
N THR A 65 -1.78 17.99 -8.70
CA THR A 65 -0.37 17.82 -8.33
C THR A 65 -0.11 16.40 -7.84
N HIS A 66 0.79 15.67 -8.51
CA HIS A 66 1.03 14.25 -8.24
C HIS A 66 2.51 13.95 -7.95
N TYR A 67 2.73 13.25 -6.84
CA TYR A 67 4.04 12.75 -6.42
C TYR A 67 4.04 11.22 -6.28
N TYR A 68 5.23 10.64 -6.33
CA TYR A 68 5.44 9.21 -6.10
C TYR A 68 5.93 8.94 -4.68
N ASP A 69 5.52 7.77 -4.19
CA ASP A 69 6.05 7.20 -2.97
C ASP A 69 7.55 6.86 -3.11
N VAL A 70 8.35 7.52 -2.28
CA VAL A 70 9.80 7.33 -2.17
C VAL A 70 10.18 5.89 -1.89
N TRP A 71 9.45 5.22 -0.98
CA TRP A 71 9.73 3.86 -0.56
C TRP A 71 9.52 2.88 -1.71
N HIS A 72 8.39 2.97 -2.42
CA HIS A 72 8.11 2.08 -3.54
C HIS A 72 9.09 2.28 -4.71
N VAL A 73 9.46 3.52 -5.02
CA VAL A 73 10.48 3.81 -6.04
C VAL A 73 11.86 3.25 -5.62
N ALA A 74 12.29 3.48 -4.38
CA ALA A 74 13.56 2.98 -3.87
C ALA A 74 13.62 1.45 -3.87
N LYS A 75 12.56 0.79 -3.40
CA LYS A 75 12.43 -0.67 -3.37
C LYS A 75 12.42 -1.27 -4.78
N GLY A 76 11.69 -0.65 -5.71
CA GLY A 76 11.64 -1.07 -7.11
C GLY A 76 13.01 -1.00 -7.78
N LEU A 77 13.74 0.09 -7.53
CA LEU A 77 15.10 0.26 -7.99
C LEU A 77 16.06 -0.79 -7.41
N SER A 78 16.04 -0.99 -6.09
CA SER A 78 16.91 -1.99 -5.42
C SER A 78 16.72 -3.39 -6.01
N LYS A 79 15.48 -3.85 -6.17
CA LYS A 79 15.19 -5.16 -6.79
C LYS A 79 15.76 -5.28 -8.21
N LYS A 80 15.69 -4.20 -8.99
CA LYS A 80 16.16 -4.20 -10.38
C LYS A 80 17.68 -4.21 -10.46
N LEU A 81 18.35 -3.47 -9.57
CA LEU A 81 19.80 -3.50 -9.42
C LEU A 81 20.28 -4.88 -8.97
N GLU A 82 19.58 -5.53 -8.04
CA GLU A 82 19.86 -6.92 -7.64
C GLU A 82 19.70 -7.89 -8.82
N GLN A 83 18.65 -7.74 -9.64
CA GLN A 83 18.46 -8.58 -10.83
C GLN A 83 19.59 -8.38 -11.85
N LEU A 84 19.96 -7.14 -12.12
CA LEU A 84 21.08 -6.82 -13.03
C LEU A 84 22.42 -7.35 -12.48
N GLY A 85 22.60 -7.34 -11.16
CA GLY A 85 23.73 -7.98 -10.49
C GLY A 85 23.78 -9.49 -10.76
N LYS A 86 22.66 -10.18 -10.56
CA LYS A 86 22.53 -11.63 -10.84
C LYS A 86 22.72 -11.97 -12.31
N ASP A 87 22.23 -11.14 -13.22
CA ASP A 87 22.39 -11.33 -14.66
C ASP A 87 23.88 -11.19 -15.06
N LYS A 88 24.61 -10.25 -14.46
CA LYS A 88 26.07 -10.17 -14.61
C LYS A 88 26.80 -11.36 -13.98
N GLU A 89 26.32 -11.87 -12.85
CA GLU A 89 26.90 -13.03 -12.16
C GLU A 89 26.73 -14.33 -12.96
N LYS A 90 25.59 -14.50 -13.64
CA LYS A 90 25.36 -15.59 -14.62
C LYS A 90 26.28 -15.49 -15.83
N ILE A 91 26.60 -14.28 -16.29
CA ILE A 91 27.58 -14.05 -17.37
C ILE A 91 29.01 -14.31 -16.86
N ALA A 92 29.30 -13.95 -15.61
CA ALA A 92 30.61 -14.15 -14.97
C ALA A 92 30.88 -15.60 -14.54
N GLN A 93 29.88 -16.48 -14.44
CA GLN A 93 30.09 -17.91 -14.22
C GLN A 93 30.79 -18.63 -15.40
N LYS A 94 31.03 -17.96 -16.53
CA LYS A 94 31.97 -18.42 -17.56
C LYS A 94 33.44 -18.02 -17.32
N HIS A 95 33.73 -17.06 -16.43
CA HIS A 95 35.10 -16.68 -16.07
C HIS A 95 35.18 -16.19 -14.60
N SER A 96 35.66 -17.07 -13.73
CA SER A 96 36.25 -16.88 -12.39
C SER A 96 35.99 -15.61 -11.56
N LYS A 97 35.49 -15.86 -10.33
CA LYS A 97 35.44 -15.09 -9.07
C LYS A 97 34.41 -13.93 -8.93
N PRO A 98 33.63 -13.90 -7.82
CA PRO A 98 32.53 -12.95 -7.65
C PRO A 98 33.01 -11.61 -7.06
N PRO A 99 32.42 -10.46 -7.46
CA PRO A 99 32.52 -9.26 -6.67
C PRO A 99 31.24 -9.02 -5.85
N VAL A 100 31.47 -8.71 -4.58
CA VAL A 100 30.49 -8.22 -3.60
C VAL A 100 29.80 -6.94 -4.12
N LEU A 101 28.47 -6.96 -4.22
CA LEU A 101 27.67 -5.80 -4.62
C LEU A 101 27.41 -4.90 -3.40
N VAL A 102 28.15 -3.79 -3.31
CA VAL A 102 27.84 -2.68 -2.39
C VAL A 102 26.87 -1.73 -3.09
N CYS A 103 25.76 -1.42 -2.43
CA CYS A 103 24.73 -0.48 -2.90
C CYS A 103 25.35 0.85 -3.37
N HIS A 104 25.14 1.23 -4.63
CA HIS A 104 25.56 2.53 -5.16
C HIS A 104 24.31 3.36 -5.47
N LYS A 105 24.16 4.49 -4.76
CA LYS A 105 23.10 5.47 -4.93
C LYS A 105 23.17 6.09 -6.34
N LEU A 106 22.02 6.21 -6.99
CA LEU A 106 21.85 6.78 -8.32
C LEU A 106 22.27 8.25 -8.41
N ARG A 107 22.78 8.62 -9.58
CA ARG A 107 23.09 10.00 -9.98
C ARG A 107 21.80 10.74 -10.35
N LEU A 108 21.40 11.71 -9.54
CA LEU A 108 20.32 12.65 -9.85
C LEU A 108 20.89 13.88 -10.58
N ARG A 109 20.28 14.26 -11.70
CA ARG A 109 20.63 15.47 -12.48
C ARG A 109 20.02 16.72 -11.83
N ASN A 110 20.33 16.98 -10.56
CA ASN A 110 20.09 18.31 -10.01
C ASN A 110 21.25 18.69 -9.08
N ARG A 111 22.22 19.46 -9.62
CA ARG A 111 23.49 19.80 -8.95
C ARG A 111 23.34 20.90 -7.89
N GLU A 112 22.24 21.62 -7.86
CA GLU A 112 22.06 22.77 -6.94
C GLU A 112 21.70 22.33 -5.51
N ALA A 113 20.93 21.25 -5.34
CA ALA A 113 20.50 20.77 -4.03
C ALA A 113 21.49 19.80 -3.34
N PHE A 114 22.43 19.21 -4.08
CA PHE A 114 23.42 18.26 -3.57
C PHE A 114 24.80 18.48 -4.22
N PRO A 115 25.53 19.53 -3.83
CA PRO A 115 26.77 19.93 -4.49
C PRO A 115 27.92 18.92 -4.29
N LYS A 116 27.87 18.10 -3.24
CA LYS A 116 28.85 17.02 -2.96
C LYS A 116 28.14 15.78 -2.40
N CYS A 117 28.54 14.61 -2.86
CA CYS A 117 28.12 13.35 -2.24
C CYS A 117 28.74 13.22 -0.85
N LEU A 118 27.96 12.79 0.14
CA LEU A 118 28.41 12.58 1.53
C LEU A 118 29.29 11.32 1.73
N HIS A 119 29.79 10.73 0.66
CA HIS A 119 30.64 9.54 0.71
C HIS A 119 31.94 9.78 -0.06
N PRO A 120 33.06 9.17 0.38
CA PRO A 120 34.27 9.12 -0.41
C PRO A 120 33.96 8.54 -1.79
N LEU A 121 34.49 9.15 -2.86
CA LEU A 121 34.42 8.59 -4.20
C LEU A 121 35.31 7.34 -4.24
N THR A 122 34.76 6.17 -3.94
CA THR A 122 35.39 4.91 -4.33
C THR A 122 35.17 4.71 -5.81
N ALA A 123 35.94 5.41 -6.63
CA ALA A 123 36.08 5.05 -8.03
C ALA A 123 36.73 3.66 -8.07
N SER A 124 35.93 2.63 -8.37
CA SER A 124 36.51 1.36 -8.82
C SER A 124 37.39 1.68 -10.02
N LYS A 125 38.71 1.49 -9.90
CA LYS A 125 39.69 1.67 -11.00
C LYS A 125 39.42 0.74 -12.19
N ASP A 126 38.53 -0.23 -12.00
CA ASP A 126 38.13 -1.23 -12.98
C ASP A 126 36.81 -0.82 -13.65
N HIS A 127 36.93 -0.11 -14.78
CA HIS A 127 35.80 0.38 -15.58
C HIS A 127 34.92 -0.75 -16.15
N SER A 128 35.43 -1.99 -16.20
CA SER A 128 34.67 -3.16 -16.66
C SER A 128 33.53 -3.55 -15.69
N LYS A 129 33.66 -3.19 -14.40
CA LYS A 129 32.66 -3.47 -13.36
C LYS A 129 31.54 -2.43 -13.32
N CYS A 130 31.76 -1.24 -13.87
CA CYS A 130 30.76 -0.19 -13.99
C CYS A 130 29.70 -0.54 -15.05
N PHE A 131 28.52 0.08 -14.94
CA PHE A 131 27.54 0.03 -16.02
C PHE A 131 28.06 0.88 -17.19
N GLN A 132 28.19 0.28 -18.38
CA GLN A 132 28.66 0.97 -19.58
C GLN A 132 27.53 1.82 -20.18
N PRO A 133 27.76 3.12 -20.47
CA PRO A 133 26.78 4.00 -21.11
C PRO A 133 26.16 3.36 -22.36
N GLY A 134 24.83 3.47 -22.54
CA GLY A 134 24.11 2.92 -23.69
C GLY A 134 23.76 1.43 -23.62
N THR A 135 24.15 0.71 -22.55
CA THR A 135 23.70 -0.67 -22.34
C THR A 135 22.20 -0.73 -22.03
N SER A 136 21.52 -1.80 -22.46
CA SER A 136 20.12 -2.07 -22.13
C SER A 136 19.85 -2.06 -20.63
N ALA A 137 20.85 -2.43 -19.82
CA ALA A 137 20.83 -2.34 -18.35
C ALA A 137 20.71 -0.89 -17.84
N LEU A 138 21.44 0.06 -18.43
CA LEU A 138 21.34 1.49 -18.07
C LEU A 138 20.05 2.12 -18.60
N ASN A 139 19.62 1.80 -19.83
CA ASN A 139 18.35 2.29 -20.36
C ASN A 139 17.14 1.83 -19.50
N ARG A 140 17.24 0.64 -18.89
CA ARG A 140 16.25 0.12 -17.94
C ARG A 140 16.21 0.90 -16.62
N ILE A 141 17.29 1.59 -16.25
CA ILE A 141 17.41 2.44 -15.05
C ILE A 141 17.04 3.89 -15.39
N ASP A 142 17.36 4.36 -16.59
CA ASP A 142 17.13 5.74 -17.03
C ASP A 142 15.65 6.13 -16.96
N ARG A 143 14.75 5.18 -17.28
CA ARG A 143 13.29 5.37 -17.14
C ARG A 143 12.84 5.68 -15.71
N TYR A 144 13.57 5.21 -14.69
CA TYR A 144 13.29 5.49 -13.28
C TYR A 144 13.86 6.83 -12.82
N LEU A 145 14.90 7.35 -13.48
CA LEU A 145 15.45 8.65 -13.13
C LEU A 145 14.45 9.78 -13.42
N THR A 146 13.60 9.61 -14.44
CA THR A 146 12.46 10.51 -14.70
C THR A 146 11.46 10.51 -13.54
N ASP A 147 11.23 9.34 -12.93
CA ASP A 147 10.33 9.22 -11.78
C ASP A 147 10.93 9.85 -10.51
N VAL A 148 12.25 9.95 -10.41
CA VAL A 148 12.89 10.59 -9.25
C VAL A 148 12.50 12.06 -9.12
N GLY A 149 12.32 12.77 -10.23
CA GLY A 149 11.88 14.17 -10.22
C GLY A 149 10.47 14.36 -9.65
N LYS A 150 9.67 13.28 -9.55
CA LYS A 150 8.32 13.28 -8.99
C LYS A 150 8.24 12.69 -7.59
N LEU A 151 9.36 12.37 -6.95
CA LEU A 151 9.32 11.84 -5.58
C LEU A 151 8.72 12.85 -4.63
N SER A 152 7.87 12.36 -3.71
CA SER A 152 7.39 13.16 -2.59
C SER A 152 8.60 13.69 -1.79
N HIS A 153 8.73 15.02 -1.73
CA HIS A 153 9.83 15.69 -1.05
C HIS A 153 9.66 15.71 0.49
N HIS A 154 8.41 15.65 0.98
CA HIS A 154 8.08 16.01 2.36
C HIS A 154 7.42 14.87 3.17
N PHE A 155 6.74 13.92 2.51
CA PHE A 155 5.86 12.98 3.22
C PHE A 155 6.29 11.53 2.98
N GLN A 156 6.47 10.79 4.09
CA GLN A 156 6.77 9.36 4.10
C GLN A 156 5.48 8.55 4.22
N THR A 157 5.39 7.45 3.49
CA THR A 157 4.20 6.56 3.45
C THR A 157 4.24 5.43 4.48
N SER A 158 5.19 5.45 5.41
CA SER A 158 5.29 4.45 6.47
C SER A 158 4.02 4.34 7.34
N THR A 159 3.26 5.43 7.44
CA THR A 159 1.96 5.49 8.11
C THR A 159 0.92 4.65 7.38
N VAL A 160 0.91 4.68 6.04
CA VAL A 160 -0.01 3.87 5.21
C VAL A 160 0.25 2.37 5.39
N GLU A 161 1.52 1.95 5.46
CA GLU A 161 1.89 0.55 5.73
C GLU A 161 1.47 0.13 7.15
N SER A 162 1.58 1.05 8.11
CA SER A 162 1.10 0.82 9.48
C SER A 162 -0.41 0.62 9.51
N PHE A 163 -1.16 1.38 8.72
CA PHE A 163 -2.62 1.22 8.58
C PHE A 163 -2.99 -0.12 7.94
N HIS A 164 -2.25 -0.56 6.91
CA HIS A 164 -2.46 -1.89 6.31
C HIS A 164 -2.35 -3.03 7.34
N SER A 165 -1.46 -2.89 8.32
CA SER A 165 -1.33 -3.86 9.41
C SER A 165 -2.55 -3.87 10.34
N VAL A 166 -3.24 -2.73 10.50
CA VAL A 166 -4.50 -2.64 11.26
C VAL A 166 -5.64 -3.27 10.49
N ILE A 167 -5.78 -2.99 9.19
CA ILE A 167 -6.79 -3.63 8.34
C ILE A 167 -6.72 -5.16 8.46
N GLN A 168 -5.52 -5.75 8.41
CA GLN A 168 -5.34 -7.19 8.52
C GLN A 168 -5.86 -7.79 9.83
N ARG A 169 -5.95 -7.00 10.92
CA ARG A 169 -6.52 -7.44 12.21
C ARG A 169 -8.04 -7.40 12.21
N PHE A 170 -8.64 -6.37 11.61
CA PHE A 170 -10.10 -6.16 11.60
C PHE A 170 -10.80 -6.93 10.48
N ALA A 171 -10.14 -7.06 9.33
CA ALA A 171 -10.61 -7.72 8.12
C ALA A 171 -9.53 -8.66 7.57
N PRO A 172 -9.28 -9.80 8.26
CA PRO A 172 -8.26 -10.76 7.82
C PRO A 172 -8.67 -11.43 6.50
N LYS A 173 -7.68 -11.63 5.62
CA LYS A 173 -7.92 -12.10 4.23
C LYS A 173 -8.42 -13.56 4.13
N ASN A 174 -8.28 -14.33 5.20
CA ASN A 174 -8.69 -15.74 5.26
C ASN A 174 -10.11 -15.93 5.80
N ILE A 175 -10.84 -14.85 6.07
CA ILE A 175 -12.25 -14.89 6.48
C ILE A 175 -13.07 -14.19 5.40
N ILE A 176 -14.17 -14.81 5.00
CA ILE A 176 -15.10 -14.25 4.03
C ILE A 176 -16.09 -13.36 4.78
N PHE A 177 -16.22 -12.11 4.34
CA PHE A 177 -17.21 -11.17 4.85
C PHE A 177 -18.18 -10.76 3.75
N PRO A 178 -19.48 -10.57 4.06
CA PRO A 178 -20.38 -9.91 3.14
C PRO A 178 -19.90 -8.46 2.91
N PHE A 179 -20.30 -7.85 1.79
CA PHE A 179 -19.83 -6.51 1.40
C PHE A 179 -19.97 -5.46 2.52
N ILE A 180 -21.17 -5.36 3.11
CA ILE A 180 -21.44 -4.44 4.22
C ILE A 180 -20.59 -4.78 5.45
N GLY A 181 -20.43 -6.07 5.76
CA GLY A 181 -19.59 -6.51 6.89
C GLY A 181 -18.11 -6.16 6.69
N MET A 182 -17.60 -6.27 5.47
CA MET A 182 -16.24 -5.84 5.11
C MET A 182 -16.09 -4.33 5.26
N LEU A 183 -17.06 -3.56 4.75
CA LEU A 183 -17.07 -2.10 4.83
C LEU A 183 -17.07 -1.61 6.29
N CYS A 184 -17.96 -2.15 7.14
CA CYS A 184 -17.99 -1.82 8.56
C CYS A 184 -16.67 -2.11 9.27
N ARG A 185 -16.04 -3.26 8.97
CA ARG A 185 -14.72 -3.63 9.54
C ARG A 185 -13.62 -2.68 9.11
N LEU A 186 -13.65 -2.21 7.86
CA LEU A 186 -12.69 -1.21 7.38
C LEU A 186 -12.91 0.14 8.07
N TYR A 187 -14.14 0.59 8.28
CA TYR A 187 -14.43 1.80 9.06
C TYR A 187 -13.97 1.69 10.51
N LEU A 188 -14.22 0.55 11.16
CA LEU A 188 -13.69 0.29 12.51
C LEU A 188 -12.16 0.30 12.55
N ALA A 189 -11.51 -0.24 11.52
CA ALA A 189 -10.05 -0.20 11.39
C ALA A 189 -9.54 1.24 11.26
N ALA A 190 -10.21 2.09 10.49
CA ALA A 190 -9.87 3.51 10.36
C ALA A 190 -10.07 4.29 11.66
N MET A 191 -11.23 4.13 12.32
CA MET A 191 -11.48 4.76 13.62
C MET A 191 -10.43 4.35 14.65
N HIS A 192 -10.15 3.04 14.75
CA HIS A 192 -9.09 2.54 15.61
C HIS A 192 -7.72 3.11 15.26
N PHE A 193 -7.39 3.20 13.97
CA PHE A 193 -6.11 3.75 13.52
C PHE A 193 -5.99 5.23 13.87
N ASN A 194 -6.99 6.04 13.55
CA ASN A 194 -6.98 7.49 13.79
C ASN A 194 -6.83 7.80 15.27
N GLU A 195 -7.58 7.11 16.15
CA GLU A 195 -7.45 7.26 17.60
C GLU A 195 -6.04 6.91 18.11
N ASN A 196 -5.35 5.96 17.45
CA ASN A 196 -4.12 5.37 17.95
C ASN A 196 -2.84 5.75 17.18
N ALA A 197 -2.94 6.56 16.11
CA ALA A 197 -1.85 6.91 15.21
C ALA A 197 -0.77 7.74 15.93
N GLU A 198 -1.19 8.80 16.61
CA GLU A 198 -0.31 9.80 17.26
C GLU A 198 -0.17 9.58 18.78
N ARG A 199 -0.28 8.33 19.26
CA ARG A 199 -0.12 8.04 20.69
C ARG A 199 1.21 8.56 21.24
N PRO A 200 1.19 9.22 22.42
CA PRO A 200 2.38 9.75 23.04
C PRO A 200 3.33 8.63 23.46
N GLN A 201 4.61 8.97 23.59
CA GLN A 201 5.61 8.05 24.12
C GLN A 201 5.34 7.79 25.61
N TRP A 202 5.40 6.51 26.00
CA TRP A 202 5.29 6.09 27.40
C TRP A 202 6.42 6.72 28.22
N LYS A 203 6.05 7.42 29.30
CA LYS A 203 6.96 7.87 30.36
C LYS A 203 6.84 7.01 31.63
N THR A 204 7.96 6.62 32.21
CA THR A 204 7.98 5.98 33.54
C THR A 204 7.41 6.90 34.61
N ALA A 205 7.11 6.38 35.81
CA ALA A 205 6.67 7.20 36.96
C ALA A 205 7.64 8.37 37.28
N LYS A 206 8.92 8.25 36.91
CA LYS A 206 9.94 9.30 37.07
C LYS A 206 10.06 10.23 35.85
N GLY A 207 9.13 10.18 34.90
CA GLY A 207 9.11 11.02 33.68
C GLY A 207 10.06 10.59 32.56
N LYS A 208 10.88 9.54 32.75
CA LYS A 208 11.85 9.07 31.74
C LYS A 208 11.14 8.37 30.57
N LEU A 209 11.48 8.76 29.35
CA LEU A 209 10.97 8.17 28.10
C LEU A 209 11.39 6.70 27.94
N MET A 210 10.45 5.85 27.55
CA MET A 210 10.65 4.42 27.38
C MET A 210 10.98 4.02 25.95
N TYR A 211 11.97 3.14 25.80
CA TYR A 211 12.43 2.62 24.51
C TYR A 211 12.54 1.09 24.55
N ARG A 212 12.36 0.45 23.39
CA ARG A 212 12.53 -0.99 23.21
C ARG A 212 13.58 -1.23 22.12
N LEU A 213 14.48 -2.20 22.38
CA LEU A 213 15.41 -2.69 21.38
C LEU A 213 14.72 -3.67 20.44
N LEU A 214 14.91 -3.46 19.14
CA LEU A 214 14.51 -4.35 18.07
C LEU A 214 15.78 -4.88 17.40
N PHE A 215 15.75 -6.13 16.98
CA PHE A 215 16.85 -6.79 16.27
C PHE A 215 16.39 -7.21 14.87
N PRO A 216 16.35 -6.29 13.89
CA PRO A 216 15.90 -6.62 12.55
C PRO A 216 16.86 -7.60 11.88
N LYS A 217 16.32 -8.64 11.23
CA LYS A 217 17.12 -9.64 10.49
C LYS A 217 18.08 -8.99 9.48
N ALA A 218 17.66 -7.89 8.84
CA ALA A 218 18.47 -7.14 7.89
C ALA A 218 19.77 -6.57 8.48
N LYS A 219 19.82 -6.30 9.79
CA LYS A 219 21.00 -5.73 10.47
C LYS A 219 21.98 -6.78 10.99
N ARG A 220 21.72 -8.09 10.77
CA ARG A 220 22.65 -9.21 11.07
C ARG A 220 23.35 -9.08 12.44
N GLY A 221 22.56 -8.96 13.51
CA GLY A 221 23.06 -8.80 14.89
C GLY A 221 23.07 -7.35 15.39
N GLY A 222 22.92 -6.36 14.51
CA GLY A 222 22.67 -4.97 14.91
C GLY A 222 21.24 -4.73 15.42
N TYR A 223 21.05 -3.64 16.18
CA TYR A 223 19.77 -3.27 16.77
C TYR A 223 19.21 -1.94 16.21
N THR A 224 17.94 -1.71 16.49
CA THR A 224 17.24 -0.43 16.31
C THR A 224 16.50 -0.12 17.59
N VAL A 225 16.56 1.12 18.04
CA VAL A 225 15.79 1.60 19.19
C VAL A 225 14.43 2.10 18.67
N LYS A 226 13.33 1.60 19.24
CA LYS A 226 11.97 2.08 18.95
C LYS A 226 11.35 2.68 20.21
N GLN A 227 10.68 3.82 20.05
CA GLN A 227 9.88 4.43 21.12
C GLN A 227 8.74 3.51 21.52
N VAL A 228 8.55 3.31 22.83
CA VAL A 228 7.38 2.61 23.36
C VAL A 228 6.28 3.64 23.55
N LYS A 229 5.16 3.48 22.83
CA LYS A 229 3.98 4.36 22.97
C LYS A 229 3.11 3.90 24.16
N THR A 230 2.26 4.78 24.68
CA THR A 230 1.23 4.45 25.70
C THR A 230 0.30 3.34 25.20
N GLU A 231 -0.44 2.67 26.07
CA GLU A 231 -1.39 1.63 25.62
C GLU A 231 -2.43 2.18 24.62
N PRO A 232 -2.89 1.38 23.63
CA PRO A 232 -3.97 1.76 22.75
C PRO A 232 -5.26 2.02 23.51
N THR A 233 -6.06 2.96 23.02
CA THR A 233 -7.40 3.24 23.51
C THR A 233 -8.46 2.72 22.53
N ILE A 234 -9.69 2.58 23.04
CA ILE A 234 -10.87 2.12 22.28
C ILE A 234 -12.07 3.04 22.51
N CYS A 235 -11.83 4.34 22.72
CA CYS A 235 -12.87 5.33 23.02
C CYS A 235 -13.92 5.38 21.90
N TYR A 236 -13.50 5.26 20.63
CA TYR A 236 -14.39 5.15 19.49
C TYR A 236 -15.43 4.03 19.64
N VAL A 237 -15.09 2.92 20.31
CA VAL A 237 -16.06 1.83 20.57
C VAL A 237 -17.11 2.28 21.58
N LEU A 238 -16.69 2.98 22.64
CA LEU A 238 -17.60 3.50 23.66
C LEU A 238 -18.55 4.55 23.06
N ASP A 239 -18.03 5.43 22.21
CA ASP A 239 -18.82 6.44 21.50
C ASP A 239 -19.83 5.79 20.53
N LEU A 240 -19.41 4.75 19.79
CA LEU A 240 -20.31 3.98 18.93
C LEU A 240 -21.38 3.24 19.73
N MET A 241 -21.02 2.62 20.86
CA MET A 241 -21.98 1.96 21.73
C MET A 241 -22.99 2.96 22.29
N ARG A 242 -22.53 4.13 22.73
CA ARG A 242 -23.39 5.22 23.18
C ARG A 242 -24.38 5.62 22.07
N LEU A 243 -23.89 5.88 20.86
CA LEU A 243 -24.73 6.22 19.71
C LEU A 243 -25.80 5.15 19.45
N VAL A 244 -25.43 3.87 19.53
CA VAL A 244 -26.39 2.77 19.37
C VAL A 244 -27.49 2.83 20.42
N PHE A 245 -27.12 2.95 21.70
CA PHE A 245 -28.08 2.89 22.81
C PHE A 245 -28.92 4.17 22.96
N GLU A 246 -28.33 5.34 22.70
CA GLU A 246 -28.98 6.64 22.94
C GLU A 246 -29.72 7.18 21.71
N GLU A 247 -29.37 6.74 20.49
CA GLU A 247 -29.98 7.24 19.26
C GLU A 247 -30.61 6.13 18.41
N ILE A 248 -29.83 5.12 18.01
CA ILE A 248 -30.26 4.13 17.00
C ILE A 248 -31.39 3.24 17.52
N ILE A 249 -31.35 2.81 18.78
CA ILE A 249 -32.41 1.96 19.35
C ILE A 249 -33.73 2.73 19.46
N HIS A 250 -33.68 4.05 19.67
CA HIS A 250 -34.87 4.89 19.78
C HIS A 250 -35.51 5.17 18.43
N ASP A 251 -34.72 5.44 17.38
CA ASP A 251 -35.20 5.59 16.00
C ASP A 251 -34.22 4.93 14.99
N PRO A 252 -34.43 3.65 14.65
CA PRO A 252 -33.53 2.94 13.75
C PRO A 252 -33.76 3.25 12.27
N LEU A 253 -34.91 3.83 11.90
CA LEU A 253 -35.33 3.95 10.50
C LEU A 253 -34.34 4.77 9.65
N PRO A 254 -33.84 5.94 10.09
CA PRO A 254 -32.86 6.71 9.33
C PRO A 254 -31.57 5.93 9.05
N TYR A 255 -31.13 5.12 10.01
CA TYR A 255 -29.91 4.32 9.91
C TYR A 255 -30.10 3.13 8.96
N LEU A 256 -31.25 2.47 9.01
CA LEU A 256 -31.58 1.37 8.09
C LEU A 256 -31.72 1.86 6.65
N ASP A 257 -32.38 2.99 6.43
CA ASP A 257 -32.50 3.61 5.11
C ASP A 257 -31.13 4.02 4.56
N ALA A 258 -30.25 4.59 5.40
CA ALA A 258 -28.88 4.89 5.02
C ALA A 258 -28.09 3.64 4.58
N VAL A 259 -28.22 2.52 5.30
CA VAL A 259 -27.58 1.24 4.94
C VAL A 259 -28.14 0.68 3.63
N GLN A 260 -29.45 0.79 3.40
CA GLN A 260 -30.10 0.31 2.17
C GLN A 260 -29.69 1.10 0.92
N ARG A 261 -29.32 2.38 1.08
CA ARG A 261 -28.80 3.21 -0.02
C ARG A 261 -27.38 2.84 -0.44
N ILE A 262 -26.67 2.01 0.33
CA ILE A 262 -25.33 1.53 -0.04
C ILE A 262 -25.47 0.58 -1.22
N LEU A 263 -24.88 0.95 -2.37
CA LEU A 263 -24.84 0.10 -3.56
C LEU A 263 -23.95 -1.12 -3.29
N VAL A 264 -24.56 -2.29 -3.10
CA VAL A 264 -23.87 -3.58 -2.98
C VAL A 264 -23.75 -4.20 -4.37
N PRO A 265 -22.53 -4.47 -4.88
CA PRO A 265 -22.38 -5.07 -6.19
C PRO A 265 -22.83 -6.54 -6.18
N GLN A 266 -23.39 -7.00 -7.30
CA GLN A 266 -23.83 -8.39 -7.46
C GLN A 266 -22.67 -9.36 -7.55
N ASP A 267 -22.82 -10.57 -7.01
CA ASP A 267 -21.79 -11.61 -7.11
C ASP A 267 -21.33 -11.88 -8.55
N LEU A 268 -20.05 -12.20 -8.72
CA LEU A 268 -19.47 -12.54 -10.04
C LEU A 268 -20.26 -13.66 -10.75
N CYS A 269 -20.75 -14.64 -9.98
CA CYS A 269 -21.51 -15.77 -10.48
C CYS A 269 -23.00 -15.46 -10.72
N ALA A 270 -23.46 -14.21 -10.53
CA ALA A 270 -24.85 -13.84 -10.80
C ALA A 270 -25.15 -13.78 -12.30
N LYS A 271 -24.14 -13.54 -13.14
CA LYS A 271 -24.25 -13.46 -14.61
C LYS A 271 -24.03 -14.79 -15.32
N LEU A 272 -23.72 -15.86 -14.58
CA LEU A 272 -23.46 -17.18 -15.14
C LEU A 272 -24.73 -18.02 -15.08
N ASP A 273 -25.06 -18.69 -16.18
CA ASP A 273 -26.10 -19.70 -16.20
C ASP A 273 -25.72 -20.82 -15.24
N ARG A 274 -26.59 -21.10 -14.29
CA ARG A 274 -26.39 -22.17 -13.31
C ARG A 274 -27.17 -23.39 -13.81
N PRO A 275 -26.52 -24.56 -13.95
CA PRO A 275 -27.24 -25.79 -14.25
C PRO A 275 -28.22 -26.11 -13.13
N SER A 276 -29.24 -26.92 -13.43
CA SER A 276 -30.09 -27.47 -12.38
C SER A 276 -29.25 -28.34 -11.43
N MET A 277 -29.74 -28.52 -10.20
CA MET A 277 -29.04 -29.39 -9.24
C MET A 277 -28.92 -30.81 -9.78
N ASP A 278 -29.95 -31.29 -10.49
CA ASP A 278 -29.99 -32.63 -11.08
C ASP A 278 -28.95 -32.78 -12.19
N ASP A 279 -28.83 -31.79 -13.09
CA ASP A 279 -27.83 -31.79 -14.16
C ASP A 279 -26.41 -31.76 -13.60
N ALA A 280 -26.17 -30.93 -12.57
CA ALA A 280 -24.87 -30.81 -11.92
C ALA A 280 -24.45 -32.11 -11.22
N VAL A 281 -25.40 -32.81 -10.57
CA VAL A 281 -25.15 -34.10 -9.92
C VAL A 281 -24.90 -35.19 -10.97
N ALA A 282 -25.69 -35.24 -12.05
CA ALA A 282 -25.48 -36.20 -13.13
C ALA A 282 -24.11 -36.04 -13.79
N GLU A 283 -23.70 -34.80 -14.08
CA GLU A 283 -22.36 -34.51 -14.61
C GLU A 283 -21.27 -34.94 -13.63
N HIS A 284 -21.41 -34.60 -12.34
CA HIS A 284 -20.45 -34.99 -11.30
C HIS A 284 -20.28 -36.52 -11.24
N VAL A 285 -21.38 -37.26 -11.12
CA VAL A 285 -21.36 -38.74 -11.08
C VAL A 285 -20.74 -39.33 -12.34
N SER A 286 -21.08 -38.80 -13.53
CA SER A 286 -20.55 -39.28 -14.81
C SER A 286 -19.02 -39.17 -14.90
N ARG A 287 -18.44 -38.10 -14.34
CA ARG A 287 -16.99 -37.85 -14.32
C ARG A 287 -16.23 -38.85 -13.46
N PHE A 288 -16.83 -39.38 -12.38
CA PHE A 288 -16.19 -40.37 -11.51
C PHE A 288 -16.41 -41.82 -11.95
N SER A 289 -17.43 -42.09 -12.77
CA SER A 289 -17.71 -43.42 -13.31
C SER A 289 -16.82 -43.84 -14.50
N GLN A 290 -16.01 -42.94 -15.07
CA GLN A 290 -15.14 -43.26 -16.22
C GLN A 290 -13.79 -43.91 -15.87
N GLY A 291 -13.52 -44.21 -14.59
CA GLY A 291 -12.27 -44.81 -14.13
C GLY A 291 -12.29 -46.34 -13.96
N GLY A 292 -13.33 -47.03 -14.43
CA GLY A 292 -13.52 -48.46 -14.22
C GLY A 292 -13.86 -49.22 -15.50
N VAL A 293 -12.86 -49.42 -16.37
CA VAL A 293 -12.75 -50.58 -17.28
C VAL A 293 -11.28 -50.96 -17.38
#